data_AF-A0A4Q2YIF6-F1
#
_entry.id   AF-A0A4Q2YIF6-F1
#
_cell.length_a   1.000
_cell.length_b   1.000
_cell.length_c   1.000
_cell.angle_alpha   90.00
_cell.angle_beta   90.00
_cell.angle_gamma   90.00
#
_symmetry.space_group_name_H-M   'P 1'
#
loop_
_entity.id
_entity.type
_entity.pdbx_description
1 polymer ?
#
loop_
_entity_poly.entity_id
_entity_poly.type
_entity_poly.pdbx_seq_one_letter_code
_entity_poly.pdbx_strand_id
1 'polypeptide(L)'
;SAERERKDLKGIQKLARERSKQAKVHNKKLRDCRVRYDSKHKRREESTLFITEGDSASGSITKSRDVETQAVFSLRGKPLNTYALPRKIVYENEEFALLQAALNIEDGIEYLRYNKVVIATDADVDGMHIRLLLLTFFLQFFPEMIRDGHLYILQTPLFRVRNKKETIYCYDEDERKKAMAKLGKSAEITRFKGLGEISPDEFSFMIGPDMRLDHVEYEEGKGVKELLAFYMGKNTPDRQDYIIENLREDVDKQIDAAVA
;
A
#
# COMPACT_ATOMS: atom_id res chain seq x y z
N SER A 1 14.67 -29.72 18.19
CA SER A 1 13.53 -30.05 19.05
C SER A 1 12.48 -28.97 18.85
N ALA A 2 11.26 -29.34 18.45
CA ALA A 2 10.13 -28.43 18.24
C ALA A 2 9.82 -27.55 19.48
N GLU A 3 10.24 -27.98 20.67
CA GLU A 3 10.11 -27.21 21.91
C GLU A 3 11.07 -26.02 21.98
N ARG A 4 12.28 -26.17 21.44
CA ARG A 4 13.27 -25.07 21.34
C ARG A 4 12.79 -24.02 20.35
N GLU A 5 12.29 -24.45 19.19
CA GLU A 5 11.69 -23.54 18.20
C GLU A 5 10.47 -22.79 18.74
N ARG A 6 9.60 -23.45 19.51
CA ARG A 6 8.47 -22.78 20.19
C ARG A 6 8.92 -21.77 21.24
N LYS A 7 9.96 -22.08 22.02
CA LYS A 7 10.54 -21.13 23.00
C LYS A 7 11.19 -19.94 22.30
N ASP A 8 11.93 -20.18 21.22
CA ASP A 8 12.57 -19.15 20.42
C ASP A 8 11.52 -18.23 19.76
N LEU A 9 10.44 -18.80 19.20
CA LEU A 9 9.32 -18.04 18.65
C LEU A 9 8.62 -17.17 19.71
N LYS A 10 8.37 -17.70 20.91
CA LYS A 10 7.79 -16.93 22.02
C LYS A 10 8.73 -15.79 22.46
N GLY A 11 10.04 -16.04 22.51
CA GLY A 11 11.04 -15.02 22.81
C GLY A 11 11.06 -13.90 21.77
N ILE A 12 11.00 -14.27 20.49
CA ILE A 12 10.92 -13.32 19.36
C ILE A 12 9.63 -12.49 19.42
N GLN A 13 8.48 -13.13 19.67
CA GLN A 13 7.20 -12.43 19.83
C GLN A 13 7.22 -11.47 21.03
N LYS A 14 7.83 -11.87 22.14
CA LYS A 14 8.01 -11.00 23.30
C LYS A 14 8.86 -9.77 22.95
N LEU A 15 9.97 -9.95 22.23
CA LEU A 15 10.84 -8.85 21.80
C LEU A 15 10.12 -7.92 20.81
N ALA A 16 9.34 -8.47 19.89
CA ALA A 16 8.49 -7.69 18.99
C ALA A 16 7.49 -6.83 19.78
N ARG A 17 6.79 -7.42 20.75
CA ARG A 17 5.85 -6.70 21.63
C ARG A 17 6.51 -5.59 22.43
N GLU A 18 7.71 -5.81 22.97
CA GLU A 18 8.44 -4.79 23.73
C GLU A 18 8.83 -3.60 22.84
N ARG A 19 9.35 -3.87 21.62
CA ARG A 19 9.66 -2.82 20.64
C ARG A 19 8.43 -2.07 20.16
N SER A 20 7.35 -2.78 19.84
CA SER A 20 6.09 -2.17 19.46
C SER A 20 5.52 -1.29 20.57
N LYS A 21 5.61 -1.71 21.84
CA LYS A 21 5.21 -0.86 22.98
C LYS A 21 6.04 0.42 23.09
N GLN A 22 7.35 0.34 22.86
CA GLN A 22 8.22 1.53 22.81
C GLN A 22 7.86 2.43 21.63
N ALA A 23 7.65 1.85 20.46
CA ALA A 23 7.21 2.53 19.24
C ALA A 23 5.85 3.22 19.40
N LYS A 24 4.90 2.59 20.09
CA LYS A 24 3.53 3.10 20.33
C LYS A 24 3.54 4.43 21.09
N VAL A 25 4.52 4.67 21.95
CA VAL A 25 4.66 5.92 22.70
C VAL A 25 5.10 7.08 21.80
N HIS A 26 5.85 6.82 20.73
CA HIS A 26 6.37 7.87 19.84
C HIS A 26 6.51 7.44 18.37
N ASN A 27 5.39 7.04 17.74
CA ASN A 27 5.40 6.67 16.34
C ASN A 27 5.30 7.92 15.44
N LYS A 28 6.46 8.54 15.15
CA LYS A 28 6.54 9.75 14.31
C LYS A 28 6.06 9.56 12.87
N LYS A 29 5.99 8.31 12.38
CA LYS A 29 5.55 7.97 11.03
C LYS A 29 4.03 7.88 10.90
N LEU A 30 3.33 7.74 12.03
CA LEU A 30 1.88 7.67 12.07
C LEU A 30 1.27 9.05 12.31
N ARG A 31 0.46 9.50 11.35
CA ARG A 31 -0.52 10.57 11.54
C ARG A 31 -1.87 9.91 11.76
N ASP A 32 -2.26 9.78 13.02
CA ASP A 32 -3.44 9.02 13.43
C ASP A 32 -4.75 9.70 13.03
N CYS A 33 -5.85 8.95 13.12
CA CYS A 33 -7.23 9.46 13.06
C CYS A 33 -7.92 9.31 14.42
N ARG A 34 -9.08 9.93 14.59
CA ARG A 34 -9.80 9.94 15.88
C ARG A 34 -10.64 8.68 16.10
N VAL A 35 -11.21 8.17 15.03
CA VAL A 35 -12.12 7.01 15.01
C VAL A 35 -11.34 5.78 14.60
N ARG A 36 -11.37 4.76 15.44
CA ARG A 36 -10.69 3.48 15.21
C ARG A 36 -11.68 2.33 15.13
N TYR A 37 -11.30 1.29 14.41
CA TYR A 37 -12.08 0.06 14.22
C TYR A 37 -12.36 -0.68 15.54
N ASP A 38 -11.37 -0.69 16.44
CA ASP A 38 -11.42 -1.28 17.78
C ASP A 38 -12.29 -0.50 18.78
N SER A 39 -12.93 0.59 18.35
CA SER A 39 -13.79 1.43 19.19
C SER A 39 -15.29 1.10 19.00
N LYS A 40 -16.14 1.66 19.87
CA LYS A 40 -17.61 1.57 19.75
C LYS A 40 -18.21 2.70 18.89
N HIS A 41 -17.39 3.44 18.16
CA HIS A 41 -17.86 4.58 17.38
C HIS A 41 -18.66 4.14 16.15
N LYS A 42 -19.72 4.89 15.79
CA LYS A 42 -20.62 4.54 14.67
C LYS A 42 -19.92 4.48 13.30
N ARG A 43 -18.86 5.27 13.11
CA ARG A 43 -18.05 5.35 11.88
C ARG A 43 -16.82 4.42 11.89
N ARG A 44 -16.71 3.48 12.85
CA ARG A 44 -15.52 2.65 13.01
C ARG A 44 -15.17 1.84 11.76
N GLU A 45 -16.18 1.43 10.98
CA GLU A 45 -16.03 0.68 9.72
C GLU A 45 -15.40 1.52 8.60
N GLU A 46 -15.46 2.85 8.71
CA GLU A 46 -14.83 3.78 7.76
C GLU A 46 -13.34 4.00 8.06
N SER A 47 -12.86 3.54 9.22
CA SER A 47 -11.49 3.79 9.66
C SER A 47 -10.48 3.17 8.67
N THR A 48 -9.60 4.01 8.16
CA THR A 48 -8.68 3.67 7.08
C THR A 48 -7.27 4.09 7.45
N LEU A 49 -6.27 3.23 7.26
CA LEU A 49 -4.86 3.60 7.31
C LEU A 49 -4.27 3.57 5.90
N PHE A 50 -3.82 4.71 5.40
CA PHE A 50 -3.02 4.79 4.17
C PHE A 50 -1.55 4.57 4.50
N ILE A 51 -0.92 3.56 3.88
CA ILE A 51 0.52 3.32 3.92
C ILE A 51 1.12 3.93 2.65
N THR A 52 1.92 4.97 2.80
CA THR A 52 2.54 5.66 1.66
C THR A 52 4.02 5.34 1.54
N GLU A 53 4.56 5.40 0.34
CA GLU A 53 6.00 5.22 0.06
C GLU A 53 6.91 6.20 0.81
N GLY A 54 6.48 7.44 1.01
CA GLY A 54 7.27 8.43 1.73
C GLY A 54 6.53 9.72 2.08
N ASP A 55 7.29 10.66 2.65
CA ASP A 55 6.75 11.88 3.27
C ASP A 55 6.04 12.81 2.29
N SER A 56 6.38 12.76 0.99
CA SER A 56 5.74 13.56 -0.06
C SER A 56 4.27 13.20 -0.21
N ALA A 57 3.97 11.94 -0.55
CA ALA A 57 2.61 11.42 -0.65
C ALA A 57 1.86 11.52 0.69
N SER A 58 2.54 11.19 1.79
CA SER A 58 2.00 11.37 3.15
C SER A 58 1.56 12.80 3.44
N GLY A 59 2.33 13.80 2.97
CA GLY A 59 2.01 15.21 3.13
C GLY A 59 0.73 15.62 2.39
N SER A 60 0.55 15.15 1.16
CA SER A 60 -0.67 15.39 0.36
C SER A 60 -1.89 14.75 1.00
N ILE A 61 -1.81 13.47 1.42
CA ILE A 61 -2.93 12.80 2.10
C ILE A 61 -3.24 13.48 3.43
N THR A 62 -2.22 13.83 4.23
CA THR A 62 -2.42 14.46 5.54
C THR A 62 -3.22 15.77 5.45
N LYS A 63 -3.03 16.54 4.38
CA LYS A 63 -3.74 17.80 4.14
C LYS A 63 -5.17 17.61 3.63
N SER A 64 -5.48 16.45 3.04
CA SER A 64 -6.72 16.23 2.28
C SER A 64 -7.68 15.26 2.95
N ARG A 65 -7.18 14.44 3.88
CA ARG A 65 -7.91 13.36 4.53
C ARG A 65 -9.02 13.85 5.46
N ASP A 66 -10.03 13.00 5.67
CA ASP A 66 -10.91 13.12 6.84
C ASP A 66 -10.16 12.69 8.10
N VAL A 67 -9.76 13.66 8.92
CA VAL A 67 -9.01 13.42 10.18
C VAL A 67 -9.80 12.57 11.20
N GLU A 68 -11.12 12.45 11.03
CA GLU A 68 -11.92 11.58 11.88
C GLU A 68 -11.62 10.11 11.60
N THR A 69 -11.58 9.68 10.34
CA THR A 69 -11.56 8.24 9.99
C THR A 69 -10.28 7.80 9.27
N GLN A 70 -9.54 8.70 8.66
CA GLN A 70 -8.41 8.36 7.81
C GLN A 70 -7.09 8.68 8.49
N ALA A 71 -6.25 7.68 8.72
CA ALA A 71 -4.88 7.76 9.23
C ALA A 71 -3.86 7.60 8.09
N VAL A 72 -2.63 8.05 8.32
CA VAL A 72 -1.53 7.94 7.33
C VAL A 72 -0.27 7.42 8.01
N PHE A 73 0.40 6.46 7.40
CA PHE A 73 1.70 5.93 7.80
C PHE A 73 2.72 6.12 6.68
N SER A 74 3.80 6.84 6.96
CA SER A 74 4.88 7.11 6.00
C SER A 74 6.01 6.09 6.11
N LEU A 75 6.24 5.31 5.05
CA LEU A 75 7.43 4.48 4.94
C LEU A 75 8.68 5.34 4.72
N ARG A 76 9.85 4.75 4.97
CA ARG A 76 11.13 5.36 4.59
C ARG A 76 11.86 4.43 3.65
N GLY A 77 11.82 4.76 2.36
CA GLY A 77 12.45 3.96 1.31
C GLY A 77 11.78 2.59 1.14
N LYS A 78 12.47 1.70 0.43
CA LYS A 78 11.93 0.38 0.10
C LYS A 78 11.91 -0.52 1.35
N PRO A 79 10.75 -1.10 1.71
CA PRO A 79 10.68 -2.06 2.81
C PRO A 79 11.62 -3.25 2.58
N LEU A 80 12.07 -3.87 3.65
CA LEU A 80 12.92 -5.04 3.55
C LEU A 80 12.15 -6.22 2.92
N ASN A 81 12.74 -6.93 1.96
CA ASN A 81 12.15 -8.15 1.43
C ASN A 81 12.12 -9.23 2.52
N THR A 82 10.94 -9.54 3.03
CA THR A 82 10.74 -10.42 4.18
C THR A 82 10.75 -11.91 3.81
N TYR A 83 10.64 -12.27 2.53
CA TYR A 83 10.52 -13.66 2.08
C TYR A 83 11.72 -14.55 2.45
N ALA A 84 12.93 -14.04 2.24
CA ALA A 84 14.14 -14.82 2.49
C ALA A 84 14.68 -14.66 3.93
N LEU A 85 13.94 -13.99 4.82
CA LEU A 85 14.45 -13.57 6.12
C LEU A 85 13.83 -14.34 7.29
N PRO A 86 14.63 -14.72 8.30
CA PRO A 86 14.10 -15.22 9.56
C PRO A 86 13.15 -14.21 10.20
N ARG A 87 12.05 -14.70 10.79
CA ARG A 87 11.06 -13.88 11.50
C ARG A 87 11.68 -12.89 12.49
N LYS A 88 12.74 -13.31 13.19
CA LYS A 88 13.49 -12.46 14.13
C LYS A 88 13.99 -11.16 13.48
N ILE A 89 14.57 -11.24 12.28
CA ILE A 89 15.10 -10.06 11.57
C ILE A 89 13.97 -9.12 11.18
N VAL A 90 12.84 -9.66 10.74
CA VAL A 90 11.67 -8.87 10.37
C VAL A 90 11.06 -8.15 11.58
N TYR A 91 10.98 -8.81 12.74
CA TYR A 91 10.49 -8.17 13.96
C TYR A 91 11.48 -7.18 14.60
N GLU A 92 12.78 -7.34 14.34
CA GLU A 92 13.82 -6.39 14.75
C GLU A 92 13.91 -5.18 13.80
N ASN A 93 13.28 -5.24 12.63
CA ASN A 93 13.23 -4.13 11.70
C ASN A 93 12.32 -3.02 12.24
N GLU A 94 12.85 -1.80 12.29
CA GLU A 94 12.16 -0.63 12.85
C GLU A 94 10.91 -0.24 12.04
N GLU A 95 10.97 -0.28 10.70
CA GLU A 95 9.83 0.05 9.84
C GLU A 95 8.65 -0.89 10.10
N PHE A 96 8.90 -2.20 10.13
CA PHE A 96 7.86 -3.18 10.40
C PHE A 96 7.38 -3.15 11.85
N ALA A 97 8.24 -2.85 12.82
CA ALA A 97 7.82 -2.68 14.22
C ALA A 97 6.89 -1.46 14.37
N LEU A 98 7.22 -0.33 13.72
CA LEU A 98 6.38 0.87 13.72
C LEU A 98 5.05 0.65 13.00
N LEU A 99 5.05 -0.10 11.89
CA LEU A 99 3.83 -0.43 11.15
C LEU A 99 2.93 -1.39 11.96
N GLN A 100 3.50 -2.42 12.56
CA GLN A 100 2.75 -3.33 13.46
C GLN A 100 2.13 -2.57 14.63
N ALA A 101 2.89 -1.66 15.26
CA ALA A 101 2.38 -0.82 16.34
C ALA A 101 1.29 0.16 15.87
N ALA A 102 1.39 0.66 14.64
CA ALA A 102 0.35 1.50 14.05
C ALA A 102 -0.95 0.73 13.87
N LEU A 103 -0.88 -0.50 13.34
CA LEU A 103 -2.02 -1.39 13.11
C LEU A 103 -2.55 -2.07 14.39
N ASN A 104 -1.69 -2.22 15.41
CA ASN A 104 -1.91 -2.93 16.68
C ASN A 104 -2.22 -4.42 16.48
N ILE A 105 -1.38 -5.09 15.68
CA ILE A 105 -1.55 -6.50 15.27
C ILE A 105 -0.56 -7.47 15.94
N GLU A 106 0.21 -7.04 16.95
CA GLU A 106 1.20 -7.92 17.60
C GLU A 106 0.59 -9.03 18.45
N ASP A 107 -0.59 -8.75 19.00
CA ASP A 107 -1.33 -9.66 19.88
C ASP A 107 -2.44 -10.42 19.15
N GLY A 108 -2.66 -10.12 17.86
CA GLY A 108 -3.66 -10.73 17.00
C GLY A 108 -4.45 -9.70 16.19
N ILE A 109 -5.11 -10.15 15.13
CA ILE A 109 -5.89 -9.30 14.21
C ILE A 109 -7.16 -8.75 14.86
N GLU A 110 -7.65 -9.37 15.93
CA GLU A 110 -8.84 -8.93 16.66
C GLU A 110 -8.69 -7.53 17.30
N TYR A 111 -7.45 -7.06 17.46
CA TYR A 111 -7.13 -5.72 17.96
C TYR A 111 -6.78 -4.72 16.87
N LEU A 112 -7.06 -5.06 15.61
CA LEU A 112 -6.79 -4.21 14.45
C LEU A 112 -7.46 -2.85 14.62
N ARG A 113 -6.68 -1.79 14.41
CA ARG A 113 -7.12 -0.40 14.64
C ARG A 113 -7.88 0.23 13.49
N TYR A 114 -7.77 -0.31 12.29
CA TYR A 114 -8.37 0.27 11.08
C TYR A 114 -9.04 -0.82 10.27
N ASN A 115 -10.27 -0.58 9.86
CA ASN A 115 -11.03 -1.55 9.07
C ASN A 115 -10.43 -1.71 7.65
N LYS A 116 -9.88 -0.63 7.11
CA LYS A 116 -9.18 -0.63 5.82
C LYS A 116 -7.71 -0.29 6.00
N VAL A 117 -6.83 -1.13 5.49
CA VAL A 117 -5.41 -0.89 5.36
C VAL A 117 -5.12 -0.73 3.87
N VAL A 118 -4.78 0.48 3.44
CA VAL A 118 -4.66 0.84 2.04
C VAL A 118 -3.20 1.12 1.70
N ILE A 119 -2.62 0.33 0.79
CA ILE A 119 -1.30 0.58 0.22
C ILE A 119 -1.45 1.66 -0.87
N ALA A 120 -0.90 2.85 -0.61
CA ALA A 120 -0.93 4.01 -1.49
C ALA A 120 0.48 4.30 -2.02
N THR A 121 0.83 3.63 -3.12
CA THR A 121 2.12 3.78 -3.82
C THR A 121 1.90 4.41 -5.18
N ASP A 122 2.96 5.02 -5.71
CA ASP A 122 2.95 5.59 -7.06
C ASP A 122 2.76 4.50 -8.12
N ALA A 123 2.28 4.90 -9.30
CA ALA A 123 2.07 4.02 -10.45
C ALA A 123 3.34 3.87 -11.30
N ASP A 124 4.50 3.84 -10.66
CA ASP A 124 5.82 3.68 -11.28
C ASP A 124 6.50 2.37 -10.81
N VAL A 125 7.70 2.12 -11.34
CA VAL A 125 8.46 0.89 -11.04
C VAL A 125 8.84 0.75 -9.57
N ASP A 126 9.05 1.87 -8.87
CA ASP A 126 9.48 1.89 -7.47
C ASP A 126 8.28 1.66 -6.54
N GLY A 127 7.16 2.31 -6.80
CA GLY A 127 5.89 2.10 -6.13
C GLY A 127 5.37 0.67 -6.30
N MET A 128 5.46 0.10 -7.50
CA MET A 128 5.15 -1.31 -7.75
C MET A 128 6.04 -2.27 -6.92
N HIS A 129 7.33 -1.97 -6.78
CA HIS A 129 8.24 -2.77 -5.96
C HIS A 129 7.88 -2.68 -4.48
N ILE A 130 7.62 -1.48 -3.95
CA ILE A 130 7.19 -1.28 -2.56
C ILE A 130 5.90 -2.03 -2.27
N ARG A 131 4.93 -1.95 -3.19
CA ARG A 131 3.66 -2.69 -3.12
C ARG A 131 3.90 -4.19 -2.96
N LEU A 132 4.77 -4.79 -3.79
CA LEU A 132 5.11 -6.21 -3.70
C LEU A 132 5.77 -6.58 -2.36
N LEU A 133 6.67 -5.73 -1.85
CA LEU A 133 7.34 -5.95 -0.56
C LEU A 133 6.35 -5.94 0.62
N LEU A 134 5.40 -5.01 0.62
CA LEU A 134 4.35 -4.95 1.64
C LEU A 134 3.38 -6.12 1.54
N LEU A 135 2.94 -6.48 0.33
CA LEU A 135 2.09 -7.67 0.12
C LEU A 135 2.79 -8.94 0.61
N THR A 136 4.07 -9.07 0.33
CA THR A 136 4.91 -10.20 0.78
C THR A 136 5.02 -10.27 2.30
N PHE A 137 5.11 -9.11 2.97
CA PHE A 137 5.08 -9.03 4.44
C PHE A 137 3.72 -9.45 4.99
N PHE A 138 2.61 -8.89 4.49
CA PHE A 138 1.28 -9.22 5.00
C PHE A 138 0.92 -10.69 4.74
N LEU A 139 1.20 -11.23 3.55
CA LEU A 139 0.94 -12.63 3.23
C LEU A 139 1.69 -13.62 4.14
N GLN A 140 2.92 -13.30 4.56
CA GLN A 140 3.73 -14.24 5.36
C GLN A 140 3.51 -14.12 6.87
N PHE A 141 3.20 -12.92 7.35
CA PHE A 141 3.16 -12.63 8.77
C PHE A 141 1.73 -12.41 9.30
N PHE A 142 0.83 -11.91 8.46
CA PHE A 142 -0.55 -11.55 8.83
C PHE A 142 -1.56 -11.93 7.71
N PRO A 143 -1.55 -13.17 7.18
CA PRO A 143 -2.44 -13.59 6.10
C PRO A 143 -3.93 -13.44 6.46
N GLU A 144 -4.27 -13.51 7.75
CA GLU A 144 -5.61 -13.26 8.26
C GLU A 144 -6.14 -11.87 7.92
N MET A 145 -5.28 -10.84 7.87
CA MET A 145 -5.70 -9.49 7.51
C MET A 145 -6.19 -9.41 6.05
N ILE A 146 -5.61 -10.25 5.18
CA ILE A 146 -6.01 -10.34 3.77
C ILE A 146 -7.27 -11.19 3.66
N ARG A 147 -7.31 -12.32 4.37
CA ARG A 147 -8.45 -13.25 4.38
C ARG A 147 -9.73 -12.57 4.90
N ASP A 148 -9.61 -11.72 5.92
CA ASP A 148 -10.73 -11.01 6.54
C ASP A 148 -11.12 -9.73 5.77
N GLY A 149 -10.43 -9.44 4.67
CA GLY A 149 -10.79 -8.37 3.73
C GLY A 149 -10.41 -6.96 4.16
N HIS A 150 -9.33 -6.83 4.92
CA HIS A 150 -8.86 -5.53 5.43
C HIS A 150 -7.78 -4.87 4.55
N LEU A 151 -7.14 -5.60 3.63
CA LEU A 151 -6.04 -5.07 2.82
C LEU A 151 -6.49 -4.63 1.42
N TYR A 152 -6.10 -3.42 1.04
CA TYR A 152 -6.47 -2.79 -0.23
C TYR A 152 -5.26 -2.11 -0.87
N ILE A 153 -5.33 -1.90 -2.18
CA ILE A 153 -4.40 -1.06 -2.94
C ILE A 153 -5.18 0.16 -3.45
N LEU A 154 -4.65 1.37 -3.22
CA LEU A 154 -5.23 2.58 -3.79
C LEU A 154 -4.93 2.62 -5.29
N GLN A 155 -5.97 2.74 -6.11
CA GLN A 155 -5.78 3.09 -7.51
C GLN A 155 -5.50 4.59 -7.61
N THR A 156 -4.53 4.94 -8.43
CA THR A 156 -4.14 6.34 -8.69
C THR A 156 -4.42 6.65 -10.15
N PRO A 157 -5.02 7.80 -10.49
CA PRO A 157 -5.28 8.14 -11.88
C PRO A 157 -3.97 8.37 -12.61
N LEU A 158 -3.90 7.90 -13.86
CA LEU A 158 -2.77 8.11 -14.76
C LEU A 158 -2.87 9.46 -15.46
N PHE A 159 -4.10 9.94 -15.68
CA PHE A 159 -4.36 11.19 -16.39
C PHE A 159 -5.43 12.04 -15.71
N ARG A 160 -5.37 13.34 -16.00
CA ARG A 160 -6.43 14.31 -15.79
C ARG A 160 -6.74 14.96 -17.13
N VAL A 161 -8.01 14.93 -17.53
CA VAL A 161 -8.51 15.63 -18.71
C VAL A 161 -9.45 16.74 -18.24
N ARG A 162 -9.20 17.99 -18.62
CA ARG A 162 -10.01 19.12 -18.17
C ARG A 162 -10.31 20.14 -19.26
N ASN A 163 -11.44 20.82 -19.13
CA ASN A 163 -11.71 22.07 -19.85
C ASN A 163 -12.13 23.16 -18.85
N LYS A 164 -12.68 24.27 -19.34
CA LYS A 164 -13.11 25.40 -18.49
C LYS A 164 -14.27 25.07 -17.53
N LYS A 165 -14.99 23.96 -17.75
CA LYS A 165 -16.23 23.61 -17.03
C LYS A 165 -16.09 22.34 -16.20
N GLU A 166 -15.33 21.35 -16.65
CA GLU A 166 -15.29 20.01 -16.07
C GLU A 166 -13.86 19.44 -16.07
N THR A 167 -13.54 18.66 -15.04
CA THR A 167 -12.29 17.91 -14.85
C THR A 167 -12.62 16.44 -14.65
N ILE A 168 -11.95 15.54 -15.37
CA ILE A 168 -12.14 14.09 -15.30
C ILE A 168 -10.78 13.43 -15.04
N TYR A 169 -10.69 12.65 -13.97
CA TYR A 169 -9.54 11.80 -13.67
C TYR A 169 -9.71 10.44 -14.32
N CYS A 170 -8.67 9.96 -15.00
CA CYS A 170 -8.70 8.73 -15.79
C CYS A 170 -7.63 7.78 -15.27
N TYR A 171 -8.01 6.52 -15.05
CA TYR A 171 -7.17 5.46 -14.48
C TYR A 171 -6.57 4.55 -15.54
N ASP A 172 -7.07 4.65 -16.77
CA ASP A 172 -6.53 3.95 -17.93
C ASP A 172 -6.67 4.79 -19.21
N GLU A 173 -6.11 4.26 -20.29
CA GLU A 173 -6.10 4.89 -21.60
C GLU A 173 -7.50 4.96 -22.24
N ASP A 174 -8.40 4.03 -21.93
CA ASP A 174 -9.76 4.00 -22.47
C ASP A 174 -10.63 5.08 -21.81
N GLU A 175 -10.49 5.27 -20.50
CA GLU A 175 -11.07 6.39 -19.76
C GLU A 175 -10.56 7.73 -20.29
N ARG A 176 -9.25 7.84 -20.58
CA ARG A 176 -8.67 9.06 -21.19
C ARG A 176 -9.32 9.38 -22.53
N LYS A 177 -9.44 8.41 -23.43
CA LYS A 177 -10.09 8.57 -24.75
C LYS A 177 -11.56 8.99 -24.60
N LYS A 178 -12.31 8.36 -23.70
CA LYS A 178 -13.72 8.72 -23.41
C LYS A 178 -13.84 10.14 -22.86
N ALA A 179 -12.95 10.53 -21.96
CA ALA A 179 -12.92 11.88 -21.39
C ALA A 179 -12.62 12.93 -22.47
N MET A 180 -11.66 12.66 -23.37
CA MET A 180 -11.36 13.53 -24.51
C MET A 180 -12.53 13.66 -25.49
N ALA A 181 -13.21 12.56 -25.80
CA ALA A 181 -14.40 12.58 -26.65
C ALA A 181 -15.54 13.42 -26.03
N LYS A 182 -15.70 13.36 -24.71
CA LYS A 182 -16.71 14.13 -23.96
C LYS A 182 -16.37 15.62 -23.85
N LEU A 183 -15.13 15.95 -23.51
CA LEU A 183 -14.70 17.32 -23.20
C LEU A 183 -14.31 18.14 -24.43
N GLY A 184 -14.11 17.46 -25.57
CA GLY A 184 -13.79 18.06 -26.85
C GLY A 184 -12.30 18.28 -27.08
N LYS A 185 -11.92 18.62 -28.31
CA LYS A 185 -10.52 18.74 -28.77
C LYS A 185 -9.71 19.82 -28.05
N SER A 186 -10.35 20.78 -27.39
CA SER A 186 -9.67 21.85 -26.64
C SER A 186 -9.42 21.49 -25.17
N ALA A 187 -9.69 20.25 -24.77
CA ALA A 187 -9.42 19.80 -23.41
C ALA A 187 -7.90 19.62 -23.19
N GLU A 188 -7.44 20.04 -22.02
CA GLU A 188 -6.06 19.87 -21.58
C GLU A 188 -5.90 18.50 -20.93
N ILE A 189 -4.83 17.78 -21.29
CA ILE A 189 -4.46 16.50 -20.69
C ILE A 189 -3.24 16.72 -19.81
N THR A 190 -3.26 16.19 -18.60
CA THR A 190 -2.11 16.12 -17.70
C THR A 190 -1.89 14.66 -17.33
N ARG A 191 -0.65 14.18 -17.45
CA ARG A 191 -0.24 12.86 -16.95
C ARG A 191 0.32 13.02 -15.54
N PHE A 192 -0.07 12.15 -14.61
CA PHE A 192 0.54 12.09 -13.28
C PHE A 192 1.66 11.05 -13.30
N LYS A 193 2.84 11.40 -12.76
CA LYS A 193 3.95 10.45 -12.61
C LYS A 193 4.06 9.88 -11.20
N GLY A 194 3.63 10.63 -10.20
CA GLY A 194 3.66 10.19 -8.81
C GLY A 194 2.63 10.91 -7.94
N LEU A 195 2.34 10.33 -6.77
CA LEU A 195 1.37 10.86 -5.81
C LEU A 195 1.79 12.23 -5.25
N GLY A 196 3.09 12.50 -5.21
CA GLY A 196 3.64 13.77 -4.74
C GLY A 196 3.39 14.96 -5.67
N GLU A 197 3.05 14.72 -6.94
CA GLU A 197 2.78 15.78 -7.93
C GLU A 197 1.32 16.27 -7.87
N ILE A 198 0.45 15.52 -7.19
CA ILE A 198 -0.97 15.81 -7.07
C ILE A 198 -1.17 16.81 -5.94
N SER A 199 -1.86 17.91 -6.24
CA SER A 199 -2.18 18.92 -5.23
C SER A 199 -3.17 18.35 -4.19
N PRO A 200 -3.14 18.82 -2.92
CA PRO A 200 -4.05 18.33 -1.88
C PRO A 200 -5.53 18.37 -2.28
N ASP A 201 -5.97 19.45 -2.92
CA ASP A 201 -7.35 19.61 -3.36
C ASP A 201 -7.75 18.52 -4.38
N GLU A 202 -6.85 18.14 -5.28
CA GLU A 202 -7.06 17.04 -6.22
C GLU A 202 -7.00 15.67 -5.55
N PHE A 203 -6.10 15.52 -4.56
CA PHE A 203 -5.96 14.29 -3.80
C PHE A 203 -7.23 13.95 -3.03
N SER A 204 -7.97 14.97 -2.56
CA SER A 204 -9.24 14.77 -1.85
C SER A 204 -10.26 13.92 -2.62
N PHE A 205 -10.25 13.98 -3.95
CA PHE A 205 -11.10 13.13 -4.81
C PHE A 205 -10.66 11.67 -4.81
N MET A 206 -9.35 11.42 -4.66
CA MET A 206 -8.78 10.07 -4.69
C MET A 206 -9.01 9.29 -3.38
N ILE A 207 -9.12 10.01 -2.27
CA ILE A 207 -9.36 9.45 -0.93
C ILE A 207 -10.74 9.80 -0.39
N GLY A 208 -11.65 10.25 -1.24
CA GLY A 208 -13.03 10.57 -0.90
C GLY A 208 -13.96 9.33 -0.88
N PRO A 209 -15.29 9.55 -0.80
CA PRO A 209 -16.27 8.46 -0.82
C PRO A 209 -16.20 7.57 -2.06
N ASP A 210 -15.81 8.15 -3.20
CA ASP A 210 -15.70 7.46 -4.50
C ASP A 210 -14.29 6.92 -4.78
N MET A 211 -13.45 6.79 -3.74
CA MET A 211 -12.11 6.24 -3.89
C MET A 211 -12.14 4.86 -4.56
N ARG A 212 -11.23 4.65 -5.51
CA ARG A 212 -11.07 3.35 -6.18
C ARG A 212 -10.03 2.53 -5.44
N LEU A 213 -10.48 1.41 -4.87
CA LEU A 213 -9.63 0.48 -4.12
C LEU A 213 -9.68 -0.89 -4.77
N ASP A 214 -8.52 -1.47 -5.03
CA ASP A 214 -8.41 -2.89 -5.36
C ASP A 214 -8.34 -3.70 -4.08
N HIS A 215 -9.31 -4.59 -3.89
CA HIS A 215 -9.33 -5.52 -2.77
C HIS A 215 -8.27 -6.60 -2.98
N VAL A 216 -7.41 -6.82 -1.98
CA VAL A 216 -6.40 -7.87 -2.05
C VAL A 216 -7.04 -9.16 -1.56
N GLU A 217 -7.17 -10.13 -2.46
CA GLU A 217 -7.73 -11.45 -2.15
C GLU A 217 -6.63 -12.50 -1.98
N TYR A 218 -6.82 -13.38 -1.02
CA TYR A 218 -5.93 -14.51 -0.78
C TYR A 218 -6.74 -15.80 -0.68
N GLU A 219 -6.42 -16.74 -1.56
CA GLU A 219 -6.93 -18.10 -1.52
C GLU A 219 -5.81 -19.08 -1.20
N GLU A 220 -5.98 -19.78 -0.08
CA GLU A 220 -5.02 -20.74 0.42
C GLU A 220 -4.90 -21.95 -0.54
N GLY A 221 -3.68 -22.36 -0.84
CA GLY A 221 -3.41 -23.48 -1.75
C GLY A 221 -3.33 -23.13 -3.25
N LYS A 222 -3.59 -21.88 -3.66
CA LYS A 222 -3.45 -21.43 -5.07
C LYS A 222 -2.01 -21.12 -5.49
N GLY A 223 -1.01 -21.86 -5.02
CA GLY A 223 0.37 -21.71 -5.47
C GLY A 223 1.09 -20.43 -5.02
N VAL A 224 0.55 -19.70 -4.03
CA VAL A 224 1.11 -18.41 -3.57
C VAL A 224 2.54 -18.58 -3.03
N LYS A 225 2.83 -19.73 -2.40
CA LYS A 225 4.16 -20.02 -1.87
C LYS A 225 5.18 -20.16 -2.98
N GLU A 226 4.81 -20.85 -4.05
CA GLU A 226 5.63 -21.08 -5.25
C GLU A 226 5.86 -19.75 -6.00
N LEU A 227 4.82 -18.93 -6.14
CA LEU A 227 4.92 -17.59 -6.73
C LEU A 227 5.85 -16.67 -5.92
N LEU A 228 5.70 -16.63 -4.59
CA LEU A 228 6.59 -15.85 -3.73
C LEU A 228 8.02 -16.40 -3.77
N ALA A 229 8.21 -17.72 -3.82
CA ALA A 229 9.53 -18.34 -3.97
C ALA A 229 10.23 -17.90 -5.25
N PHE A 230 9.49 -17.87 -6.35
CA PHE A 230 10.01 -17.45 -7.64
C PHE A 230 10.34 -15.95 -7.64
N TYR A 231 9.37 -15.08 -7.35
CA TYR A 231 9.56 -13.63 -7.50
C TYR A 231 10.36 -12.99 -6.36
N MET A 232 10.16 -13.43 -5.11
CA MET A 232 10.73 -12.80 -3.92
C MET A 232 11.93 -13.57 -3.33
N GLY A 233 12.20 -14.77 -3.85
CA GLY A 233 13.33 -15.60 -3.44
C GLY A 233 14.68 -15.20 -4.04
N LYS A 234 15.63 -16.14 -4.00
CA LYS A 234 16.96 -15.95 -4.58
C LYS A 234 16.87 -15.70 -6.08
N ASN A 235 17.86 -14.98 -6.61
CA ASN A 235 17.97 -14.79 -8.05
C ASN A 235 18.44 -16.09 -8.73
N THR A 236 17.52 -16.76 -9.41
CA THR A 236 17.81 -17.98 -10.18
C THR A 236 17.93 -17.66 -11.68
N PRO A 237 18.67 -18.46 -12.46
CA PRO A 237 18.71 -18.33 -13.92
C PRO A 237 17.30 -18.35 -14.54
N ASP A 238 16.46 -19.32 -14.15
CA ASP A 238 15.07 -19.42 -14.63
C ASP A 238 14.26 -18.13 -14.44
N ARG A 239 14.49 -17.42 -13.32
CA ARG A 239 13.84 -16.14 -13.08
C ARG A 239 14.37 -15.04 -13.99
N GLN A 240 15.67 -15.02 -14.24
CA GLN A 240 16.28 -14.06 -15.15
C GLN A 240 15.76 -14.27 -16.57
N ASP A 241 15.75 -15.52 -17.03
CA ASP A 241 15.26 -15.89 -18.36
C ASP A 241 13.78 -15.53 -18.51
N TYR A 242 12.95 -15.85 -17.52
CA TYR A 242 11.55 -15.44 -17.51
C TYR A 242 11.36 -13.92 -17.60
N ILE A 243 12.14 -13.13 -16.85
CA ILE A 243 12.07 -11.67 -16.92
C ILE A 243 12.46 -11.17 -18.32
N ILE A 244 13.50 -11.75 -18.93
CA ILE A 244 13.94 -11.39 -20.28
C ILE A 244 12.87 -11.72 -21.32
N GLU A 245 12.24 -12.89 -21.23
CA GLU A 245 11.18 -13.31 -22.15
C GLU A 245 9.90 -12.48 -22.01
N ASN A 246 9.62 -11.95 -20.82
CA ASN A 246 8.41 -11.20 -20.52
C ASN A 246 8.65 -9.69 -20.38
N LEU A 247 9.82 -9.21 -20.77
CA LEU A 247 10.19 -7.80 -20.74
C LEU A 247 9.31 -7.05 -21.74
N ARG A 248 8.34 -6.27 -21.22
CA ARG A 248 7.54 -5.37 -22.03
C ARG A 248 8.35 -4.11 -22.30
N GLU A 249 8.23 -3.55 -23.50
CA GLU A 249 8.77 -2.21 -23.78
C GLU A 249 8.24 -1.20 -22.75
N ASP A 250 9.04 -0.19 -22.39
CA ASP A 250 8.69 0.82 -21.39
C ASP A 250 7.27 1.37 -21.66
N VAL A 251 6.31 0.93 -20.85
CA VAL A 251 4.92 1.37 -20.90
C VAL A 251 4.86 2.90 -20.76
N ASP A 252 5.80 3.47 -20.02
CA ASP A 252 5.97 4.91 -19.89
C ASP A 252 6.25 5.63 -21.22
N LYS A 253 7.05 5.04 -22.12
CA LYS A 253 7.33 5.63 -23.43
C LYS A 253 6.11 5.61 -24.33
N GLN A 254 5.33 4.53 -24.29
CA GLN A 254 4.09 4.41 -25.07
C GLN A 254 3.04 5.41 -24.59
N ILE A 255 2.93 5.61 -23.27
CA ILE A 255 2.02 6.59 -22.68
C ILE A 255 2.49 8.03 -22.97
N ASP A 256 3.79 8.34 -22.85
CA ASP A 256 4.31 9.68 -23.13
C ASP A 256 4.08 10.07 -24.60
N ALA A 257 4.25 9.14 -25.54
CA ALA A 257 3.95 9.35 -26.95
C ALA A 257 2.46 9.58 -27.24
N ALA A 258 1.55 9.12 -26.38
CA ALA A 258 0.11 9.29 -26.53
C ALA A 258 -0.41 10.64 -26.00
N VAL A 259 0.40 11.34 -25.18
CA VAL A 259 0.07 12.63 -24.56
C VAL A 259 0.73 13.81 -25.28
N ALA A 260 1.84 13.56 -26.00
CA ALA A 260 2.48 14.51 -26.92
C ALA A 260 1.66 14.75 -28.20
#